data_AF-A0A919LNU6-F1
#
_entry.id   AF-A0A919LNU6-F1
#
_cell.length_a   1.000
_cell.length_b   1.000
_cell.length_c   1.000
_cell.angle_alpha   90.00
_cell.angle_beta   90.00
_cell.angle_gamma   90.00
#
_symmetry.space_group_name_H-M   'P 1'
#
loop_
_entity.id
_entity.type
_entity.pdbx_description
1 polymer ?
#
loop_
_entity_poly.entity_id
_entity_poly.type
_entity_poly.pdbx_seq_one_letter_code
_entity_poly.pdbx_strand_id
1 'polypeptide(L)'
;MSLAAQTHGFLSPTGAEVAFVLVGLVTLGAAIVTVTTKQIVHAALWLVAALGGIAVEYLLLTAEFIAWVQVLIYVGSVVVLLLFGLMLTKAPIGRSPDADSGNRWAALVVAAASAAVLVWVVADAFRTTWIDLDGPAAGSTAVTGASLFRHWVLPFEALSVLLLAALVGAIALSRRTPSEAAPRGALPGPNPAAPGSHSSTTPSPATPSPATPSSPTPSSKMPASQTPSQGTAPSDVARSSTAPPAAPREGGR
;
A
#
# COMPACT_ATOMS: atom_id res chain seq x y z
N MET A 1 28.97 47.21 36.08
CA MET A 1 28.98 46.52 34.78
C MET A 1 27.60 45.93 34.56
N SER A 2 26.76 46.67 33.84
CA SER A 2 25.39 46.27 33.50
C SER A 2 25.49 45.29 32.34
N LEU A 3 25.20 44.01 32.59
CA LEU A 3 24.92 43.06 31.52
C LEU A 3 23.53 43.42 31.01
N ALA A 4 23.49 44.01 29.82
CA ALA A 4 22.25 44.22 29.09
C ALA A 4 21.55 42.87 28.98
N ALA A 5 20.39 42.75 29.63
CA ALA A 5 19.44 41.71 29.34
C ALA A 5 19.10 41.86 27.84
N GLN A 6 19.64 40.95 27.02
CA GLN A 6 19.24 40.81 25.62
C GLN A 6 17.75 40.45 25.65
N THR A 7 16.90 41.46 25.54
CA THR A 7 15.47 41.27 25.31
C THR A 7 15.33 40.71 23.90
N HIS A 8 15.41 39.38 23.77
CA HIS A 8 14.98 38.68 22.58
C HIS A 8 13.49 38.97 22.41
N GLY A 9 13.16 39.85 21.46
CA GLY A 9 11.77 40.15 21.16
C GLY A 9 11.09 38.89 20.64
N PHE A 10 9.82 38.68 21.00
CA PHE A 10 8.95 37.60 20.50
C PHE A 10 8.87 37.48 18.95
N LEU A 11 9.47 38.42 18.22
CA LEU A 11 9.50 38.49 16.76
C LEU A 11 10.83 38.02 16.14
N SER A 12 11.86 37.71 16.94
CA SER A 12 13.12 37.13 16.45
C SER A 12 13.15 35.63 16.82
N PRO A 13 12.61 34.74 15.97
CA PRO A 13 12.62 33.31 16.26
C PRO A 13 14.05 32.83 16.41
N THR A 14 14.31 31.99 17.40
CA THR A 14 15.63 31.38 17.57
C THR A 14 15.90 30.44 16.38
N GLY A 15 17.18 30.23 16.04
CA GLY A 15 17.53 29.30 14.94
C GLY A 15 16.98 27.89 15.17
N ALA A 16 16.88 27.46 16.44
CA ALA A 16 16.29 26.19 16.83
C ALA A 16 14.77 26.13 16.58
N GLU A 17 14.02 27.19 16.88
CA GLU A 17 12.57 27.27 16.58
C GLU A 17 12.31 27.21 15.07
N VAL A 18 13.09 27.96 14.29
CA VAL A 18 12.98 27.93 12.82
C VAL A 18 13.29 26.52 12.30
N ALA A 19 14.37 25.90 12.79
CA ALA A 19 14.71 24.53 12.40
C ALA A 19 13.62 23.53 12.81
N PHE A 20 13.03 23.67 14.00
CA PHE A 20 11.96 22.81 14.50
C PHE A 20 10.73 22.87 13.59
N VAL A 21 10.27 24.08 13.25
CA VAL A 21 9.11 24.25 12.36
C VAL A 21 9.40 23.74 10.95
N LEU A 22 10.59 24.02 10.40
CA LEU A 22 10.96 23.54 9.07
C LEU A 22 11.03 22.02 9.00
N VAL A 23 11.69 21.39 9.97
CA VAL A 23 11.75 19.93 10.06
C VAL A 23 10.35 19.36 10.21
N GLY A 24 9.50 19.94 11.07
CA GLY A 24 8.11 19.47 11.23
C GLY A 24 7.24 19.61 9.99
N LEU A 25 7.41 20.68 9.21
CA LEU A 25 6.74 20.80 7.92
C LEU A 25 7.22 19.74 6.93
N VAL A 26 8.51 19.43 6.90
CA VAL A 26 9.08 18.37 6.06
C VAL A 26 8.59 16.99 6.52
N THR A 27 8.57 16.73 7.82
CA THR A 27 8.04 15.49 8.44
C THR A 27 6.57 15.28 8.09
N LEU A 28 5.75 16.33 8.25
CA LEU A 28 4.33 16.29 7.90
C LEU A 28 4.13 16.05 6.40
N GLY A 29 4.90 16.75 5.56
CA GLY A 29 4.90 16.54 4.11
C GLY A 29 5.25 15.10 3.74
N ALA A 30 6.31 14.54 4.33
CA ALA A 30 6.69 13.15 4.12
C ALA A 30 5.58 12.18 4.54
N ALA A 31 4.94 12.39 5.70
CA ALA A 31 3.83 11.58 6.16
C ALA A 31 2.61 11.63 5.23
N ILE A 32 2.27 12.82 4.69
CA ILE A 32 1.20 12.98 3.69
C ILE A 32 1.57 12.21 2.42
N VAL A 33 2.81 12.33 1.94
CA VAL A 33 3.25 11.61 0.74
C VAL A 33 3.25 10.09 0.97
N THR A 34 3.63 9.61 2.16
CA THR A 34 3.53 8.19 2.54
C THR A 34 2.14 7.61 2.32
N VAL A 35 1.09 8.30 2.78
CA VAL A 35 -0.28 7.77 2.73
C VAL A 35 -0.99 8.05 1.39
N THR A 36 -0.53 9.05 0.63
CA THR A 36 -1.13 9.40 -0.68
C THR A 36 -0.46 8.69 -1.86
N THR A 37 0.77 8.21 -1.67
CA THR A 37 1.54 7.55 -2.73
C THR A 37 0.92 6.20 -3.10
N LYS A 38 0.63 6.01 -4.39
CA LYS A 38 0.06 4.77 -4.93
C LYS A 38 1.09 3.63 -5.08
N GLN A 39 2.37 3.89 -4.82
CA GLN A 39 3.47 2.92 -4.95
C GLN A 39 3.95 2.50 -3.57
N ILE A 40 3.73 1.23 -3.23
CA ILE A 40 3.97 0.70 -1.87
C ILE A 40 5.41 0.91 -1.41
N VAL A 41 6.39 0.66 -2.29
CA VAL A 41 7.82 0.86 -1.95
C VAL A 41 8.14 2.33 -1.70
N HIS A 42 7.60 3.24 -2.51
CA HIS A 42 7.83 4.68 -2.32
C HIS A 42 7.15 5.16 -1.03
N ALA A 43 5.94 4.69 -0.73
CA ALA A 43 5.25 4.99 0.52
C ALA A 43 6.12 4.60 1.73
N ALA A 44 6.74 3.42 1.70
CA ALA A 44 7.64 2.97 2.75
C ALA A 44 8.95 3.79 2.84
N LEU A 45 9.51 4.27 1.72
CA LEU A 45 10.66 5.19 1.75
C LEU A 45 10.30 6.56 2.33
N TRP A 46 9.14 7.10 1.98
CA TRP A 46 8.63 8.34 2.60
C TRP A 46 8.34 8.16 4.09
N LEU A 47 7.97 6.95 4.52
CA LEU A 47 7.82 6.64 5.94
C LEU A 47 9.16 6.71 6.67
N VAL A 48 10.26 6.23 6.06
CA VAL A 48 11.62 6.42 6.62
C VAL A 48 11.92 7.91 6.78
N ALA A 49 11.62 8.73 5.78
CA ALA A 49 11.83 10.18 5.85
C ALA A 49 11.03 10.82 6.98
N ALA A 50 9.75 10.44 7.16
CA ALA A 50 8.91 10.94 8.25
C ALA A 50 9.45 10.52 9.63
N LEU A 51 9.80 9.24 9.82
CA LEU A 51 10.33 8.75 11.11
C LEU A 51 11.72 9.31 11.42
N GLY A 52 12.54 9.55 10.40
CA GLY A 52 13.81 10.26 10.53
C GLY A 52 13.63 11.74 10.90
N GLY A 53 12.64 12.41 10.30
CA GLY A 53 12.24 13.77 10.68
C GLY A 53 11.82 13.87 12.15
N ILE A 54 11.03 12.92 12.65
CA ILE A 54 10.67 12.82 14.07
C ILE A 54 11.91 12.62 14.96
N ALA A 55 12.90 11.82 14.53
CA ALA A 55 14.14 11.66 15.28
C ALA A 55 14.91 12.99 15.39
N VAL A 56 14.93 13.80 14.32
CA VAL A 56 15.52 15.15 14.34
C VAL A 56 14.74 16.07 15.29
N GLU A 57 13.40 16.04 15.27
CA GLU A 57 12.58 16.80 16.23
C GLU A 57 12.90 16.43 17.68
N TYR A 58 13.08 15.15 17.99
CA TYR A 58 13.52 14.73 19.33
C TYR A 58 14.87 15.30 19.72
N LEU A 59 15.85 15.37 18.81
CA LEU A 59 17.13 16.03 19.08
C LEU A 59 16.96 17.53 19.36
N LEU A 60 16.13 18.21 18.57
CA LEU A 60 15.82 19.63 18.78
C LEU A 60 15.11 19.88 20.11
N LEU A 61 14.31 18.91 20.57
CA LEU A 61 13.66 18.93 21.89
C LEU A 61 14.57 18.41 23.02
N THR A 62 15.87 18.23 22.78
CA THR A 62 16.85 17.71 23.76
C THR A 62 16.57 16.29 24.27
N ALA A 63 15.75 15.53 23.57
CA ALA A 63 15.40 14.13 23.86
C ALA A 63 16.36 13.14 23.16
N GLU A 64 17.66 13.24 23.48
CA GLU A 64 18.72 12.50 22.78
C GLU A 64 18.55 10.99 22.81
N PHE A 65 18.30 10.40 23.99
CA PHE A 65 18.15 8.95 24.10
C PHE A 65 16.99 8.44 23.24
N ILE A 66 15.86 9.15 23.25
CA ILE A 66 14.67 8.79 22.48
C ILE A 66 14.91 8.96 20.98
N ALA A 67 15.65 9.99 20.56
CA ALA A 67 16.04 10.16 19.16
C ALA A 67 16.86 8.96 18.63
N TRP A 68 17.84 8.48 19.39
CA TRP A 68 18.62 7.31 18.98
C TRP A 68 17.78 6.03 18.96
N VAL A 69 16.92 5.83 19.96
CA VAL A 69 15.97 4.71 19.97
C VAL A 69 15.02 4.78 18.76
N GLN A 70 14.58 5.98 18.36
CA GLN A 70 13.74 6.21 17.19
C GLN A 70 14.42 5.69 15.92
N VAL A 71 15.69 6.06 15.71
CA VAL A 71 16.46 5.60 14.55
C VAL A 71 16.71 4.10 14.59
N LEU A 72 17.16 3.55 15.73
CA LEU A 72 17.55 2.14 15.85
C LEU A 72 16.35 1.19 15.68
N ILE A 73 15.23 1.49 16.33
CA ILE A 73 14.07 0.59 16.36
C ILE A 73 13.17 0.86 15.16
N TYR A 74 12.72 2.10 14.96
CA TYR A 74 11.71 2.36 13.94
C TYR A 74 12.32 2.37 12.54
N VAL A 75 13.36 3.17 12.32
CA VAL A 75 14.02 3.24 11.01
C VAL A 75 14.83 1.97 10.75
N GLY A 76 15.64 1.53 11.71
CA GLY A 76 16.60 0.45 11.55
C GLY A 76 15.99 -0.96 11.54
N SER A 77 14.95 -1.21 12.35
CA SER A 77 14.40 -2.56 12.52
C SER A 77 13.00 -2.69 11.91
N VAL A 78 12.05 -1.87 12.34
CA VAL A 78 10.63 -2.00 11.95
C VAL A 78 10.42 -1.71 10.48
N VAL A 79 10.90 -0.57 9.98
CA VAL A 79 10.71 -0.21 8.57
C VAL A 79 11.52 -1.11 7.65
N VAL A 80 12.74 -1.50 8.03
CA VAL A 80 13.53 -2.47 7.26
C VAL A 80 12.81 -3.82 7.17
N LEU A 81 12.28 -4.36 8.27
CA LEU A 81 11.49 -5.59 8.25
C LEU A 81 10.23 -5.45 7.39
N LEU A 82 9.55 -4.30 7.48
CA LEU A 82 8.39 -3.98 6.64
C LEU A 82 8.78 -3.96 5.16
N LEU A 83 9.88 -3.30 4.79
CA LEU A 83 10.39 -3.26 3.42
C LEU A 83 10.74 -4.65 2.90
N PHE A 84 11.46 -5.46 3.69
CA PHE A 84 11.76 -6.84 3.33
C PHE A 84 10.48 -7.67 3.14
N GLY A 85 9.53 -7.57 4.07
CA GLY A 85 8.24 -8.26 3.96
C GLY A 85 7.48 -7.86 2.71
N LEU A 86 7.39 -6.55 2.43
CA LEU A 86 6.73 -6.02 1.24
C LEU A 86 7.41 -6.48 -0.05
N MET A 87 8.75 -6.51 -0.10
CA MET A 87 9.50 -6.97 -1.27
C MET A 87 9.39 -8.48 -1.50
N LEU A 88 9.28 -9.28 -0.43
CA LEU A 88 9.08 -10.73 -0.52
C LEU A 88 7.65 -11.10 -0.94
N THR A 89 6.67 -10.30 -0.54
CA THR A 89 5.32 -10.41 -1.09
C THR A 89 5.32 -9.91 -2.53
N LYS A 90 4.52 -10.49 -3.43
CA LYS A 90 4.27 -9.93 -4.78
C LYS A 90 3.44 -8.64 -4.67
N ALA A 91 3.87 -7.67 -3.87
CA ALA A 91 3.26 -6.36 -3.78
C ALA A 91 3.24 -5.78 -5.19
N PRO A 92 2.06 -5.37 -5.72
CA PRO A 92 1.97 -4.83 -7.06
C PRO A 92 2.98 -3.68 -7.23
N ILE A 93 4.01 -3.90 -8.05
CA ILE A 93 4.97 -2.86 -8.44
C ILE A 93 4.28 -2.04 -9.53
N GLY A 94 3.29 -1.24 -9.15
CA GLY A 94 2.42 -0.52 -10.07
C GLY A 94 1.22 0.12 -9.37
N ARG A 95 0.43 0.93 -10.08
CA ARG A 95 -0.79 1.52 -9.51
C ARG A 95 -1.79 0.40 -9.22
N SER A 96 -2.11 0.15 -7.96
CA SER A 96 -3.16 -0.79 -7.59
C SER A 96 -4.54 -0.14 -7.79
N PRO A 97 -5.41 -0.65 -8.67
CA PRO A 97 -6.78 -0.15 -8.83
C PRO A 97 -7.61 -0.34 -7.54
N ASP A 98 -7.29 -1.37 -6.76
CA ASP A 98 -7.96 -1.70 -5.49
C ASP A 98 -7.55 -0.79 -4.31
N ALA A 99 -6.52 0.06 -4.48
CA ALA A 99 -6.14 1.05 -3.47
C ALA A 99 -7.03 2.32 -3.52
N ASP A 100 -8.00 2.37 -4.43
CA ASP A 100 -8.87 3.52 -4.66
C ASP A 100 -10.30 3.21 -4.17
N SER A 101 -10.64 3.71 -2.99
CA SER A 101 -12.00 3.62 -2.45
C SER A 101 -12.81 4.85 -2.86
N GLY A 102 -14.04 4.64 -3.35
CA GLY A 102 -15.00 5.72 -3.64
C GLY A 102 -15.35 6.61 -2.43
N ASN A 103 -15.05 6.14 -1.21
CA ASN A 103 -15.31 6.86 0.05
C ASN A 103 -14.19 7.85 0.45
N ARG A 104 -13.27 8.19 -0.46
CA ARG A 104 -12.16 9.13 -0.17
C ARG A 104 -12.60 10.46 0.42
N TRP A 105 -13.72 11.01 -0.05
CA TRP A 105 -14.28 12.25 0.50
C TRP A 105 -14.74 12.08 1.94
N ALA A 106 -15.45 11.00 2.26
CA ALA A 106 -15.84 10.71 3.64
C ALA A 106 -14.62 10.49 4.53
N ALA A 107 -13.61 9.75 4.06
CA ALA A 107 -12.35 9.54 4.79
C ALA A 107 -11.60 10.85 5.04
N LEU A 108 -11.56 11.76 4.05
CA LEU A 108 -10.92 13.07 4.18
C LEU A 108 -11.66 13.96 5.17
N VAL A 109 -13.00 13.97 5.15
CA VAL A 109 -13.81 14.71 6.14
C VAL A 109 -13.53 14.19 7.56
N VAL A 110 -13.52 12.87 7.75
CA VAL A 110 -13.23 12.28 9.06
C VAL A 110 -11.80 12.58 9.52
N ALA A 111 -10.81 12.48 8.62
CA ALA A 111 -9.42 12.79 8.93
C ALA A 111 -9.25 14.28 9.31
N ALA A 112 -9.85 15.18 8.54
CA ALA A 112 -9.79 16.62 8.79
C ALA A 112 -10.51 17.00 10.10
N ALA A 113 -11.70 16.44 10.35
CA ALA A 113 -12.43 16.64 11.59
C ALA A 113 -11.61 16.14 12.80
N SER A 114 -11.02 14.94 12.69
CA SER A 114 -10.19 14.38 13.76
C SER A 114 -8.94 15.22 14.01
N ALA A 115 -8.26 15.68 12.95
CA ALA A 115 -7.11 16.56 13.08
C ALA A 115 -7.49 17.91 13.71
N ALA A 116 -8.61 18.51 13.30
CA ALA A 116 -9.10 19.76 13.87
C ALA A 116 -9.43 19.63 15.36
N VAL A 117 -10.10 18.54 15.75
CA VAL A 117 -10.39 18.23 17.16
C VAL A 117 -9.09 18.04 17.94
N LEU A 118 -8.12 17.31 17.39
CA LEU A 118 -6.84 17.07 18.06
C LEU A 118 -6.05 18.37 18.24
N VAL A 119 -5.98 19.23 17.21
CA VAL A 119 -5.36 20.55 17.29
C VAL A 119 -6.07 21.42 18.32
N TRP A 120 -7.41 21.42 18.34
CA TRP A 120 -8.17 22.20 19.32
C TRP A 120 -7.92 21.73 20.75
N VAL A 121 -7.95 20.41 21.01
CA VAL A 121 -7.69 19.83 22.33
C VAL A 121 -6.27 20.13 22.78
N VAL A 122 -5.27 19.98 21.91
CA VAL A 122 -3.88 20.30 22.25
C VAL A 122 -3.71 21.80 22.52
N ALA A 123 -4.24 22.66 21.65
CA ALA A 123 -4.16 24.10 21.85
C ALA A 123 -4.83 24.55 23.15
N ASP A 124 -6.01 24.01 23.47
CA ASP A 124 -6.70 24.33 24.72
C ASP A 124 -5.99 23.75 25.95
N ALA A 125 -5.46 22.53 25.87
CA ALA A 125 -4.74 21.91 26.99
C ALA A 125 -3.44 22.65 27.34
N PHE A 126 -2.73 23.20 26.35
CA PHE A 126 -1.45 23.87 26.56
C PHE A 126 -1.53 25.39 26.64
N ARG A 127 -2.71 26.00 26.44
CA ARG A 127 -2.88 27.47 26.42
C ARG A 127 -2.41 28.19 27.69
N THR A 128 -2.44 27.52 28.84
CA THR A 128 -2.04 28.07 30.15
C THR A 128 -0.79 27.41 30.72
N THR A 129 -0.15 26.52 29.95
CA THR A 129 0.99 25.75 30.43
C THR A 129 2.27 26.54 30.25
N TRP A 130 2.97 26.78 31.36
CA TRP A 130 4.31 27.34 31.35
C TRP A 130 5.31 26.18 31.39
N ILE A 131 6.07 26.01 30.31
CA ILE A 131 7.14 25.02 30.23
C ILE A 131 8.43 25.71 30.67
N ASP A 132 9.04 25.21 31.74
CA ASP A 132 10.36 25.66 32.18
C ASP A 132 11.41 25.06 31.25
N LEU A 133 12.03 25.92 30.43
CA LEU A 133 13.06 25.53 29.47
C LEU A 133 14.46 25.50 30.10
N ASP A 134 14.62 25.97 31.34
CA ASP A 134 15.89 26.04 32.06
C ASP A 134 16.13 24.82 32.98
N GLY A 135 15.18 23.88 33.02
CA GLY A 135 15.28 22.65 33.79
C GLY A 135 16.36 21.68 33.28
N PRO A 136 16.84 20.72 34.11
CA PRO A 136 17.83 19.74 33.69
C PRO A 136 17.35 18.95 32.47
N ALA A 137 18.21 18.78 31.46
CA ALA A 137 17.90 18.03 30.25
C ALA A 137 17.44 16.59 30.57
N ALA A 138 16.12 16.37 30.55
CA ALA A 138 15.50 15.10 30.88
C ALA A 138 15.75 13.99 29.84
N GLY A 139 16.35 14.32 28.70
CA GLY A 139 16.57 13.41 27.57
C GLY A 139 17.79 12.50 27.66
N SER A 140 18.58 12.57 28.73
CA SER A 140 19.79 11.72 28.85
C SER A 140 19.46 10.26 29.15
N THR A 141 20.34 9.36 28.71
CA THR A 141 20.24 7.91 28.98
C THR A 141 20.25 7.60 30.47
N ALA A 142 21.05 8.34 31.26
CA ALA A 142 21.16 8.11 32.70
C ALA A 142 19.85 8.41 33.44
N VAL A 143 19.22 9.55 33.13
CA VAL A 143 17.93 9.94 33.73
C VAL A 143 16.83 8.97 33.31
N THR A 144 16.75 8.65 32.02
CA THR A 144 15.75 7.72 31.49
C THR A 144 15.90 6.32 32.09
N GLY A 145 17.14 5.79 32.16
CA GLY A 145 17.42 4.49 32.75
C GLY A 145 17.11 4.43 34.25
N ALA A 146 17.45 5.48 35.01
CA ALA A 146 17.10 5.56 36.42
C ALA A 146 15.58 5.56 36.64
N SER A 147 14.82 6.26 35.79
CA SER A 147 13.36 6.25 35.86
C SER A 147 12.78 4.88 35.49
N LEU A 148 13.31 4.24 34.45
CA LEU A 148 12.86 2.93 33.96
C LEU A 148 12.97 1.85 35.05
N PHE A 149 14.12 1.79 35.72
CA PHE A 149 14.39 0.76 36.74
C PHE A 149 13.95 1.12 38.17
N ARG A 150 13.47 2.36 38.42
CA ARG A 150 12.93 2.74 39.74
C ARG A 150 11.41 2.85 39.74
N HIS A 151 10.84 3.55 38.77
CA HIS A 151 9.40 3.84 38.73
C HIS A 151 8.64 2.91 37.77
N TRP A 152 9.29 2.44 36.70
CA TRP A 152 8.65 1.69 35.61
C TRP A 152 9.05 0.22 35.53
N VAL A 153 9.39 -0.39 36.68
CA VAL A 153 9.84 -1.80 36.73
C VAL A 153 8.76 -2.76 36.25
N LEU A 154 7.51 -2.60 36.70
CA LEU A 154 6.42 -3.51 36.31
C LEU A 154 6.11 -3.42 34.80
N PRO A 155 5.99 -2.23 34.18
CA PRO A 155 5.83 -2.13 32.73
C PRO A 155 7.04 -2.66 31.95
N PHE A 156 8.27 -2.48 32.45
CA PHE A 156 9.47 -3.06 31.84
C PHE A 156 9.43 -4.60 31.82
N GLU A 157 9.04 -5.22 32.94
CA GLU A 157 8.89 -6.67 33.04
C GLU A 157 7.79 -7.17 32.09
N ALA A 158 6.63 -6.52 32.07
CA ALA A 158 5.54 -6.84 31.16
C ALA A 158 5.97 -6.75 29.68
N LEU A 159 6.73 -5.72 29.31
CA LEU A 159 7.29 -5.59 27.95
C LEU A 159 8.28 -6.72 27.63
N SER A 160 9.09 -7.17 28.60
CA SER A 160 10.02 -8.29 28.37
C SER A 160 9.28 -9.60 28.06
N VAL A 161 8.19 -9.89 28.79
CA VAL A 161 7.33 -11.06 28.54
C VAL A 161 6.58 -10.90 27.22
N LEU A 162 6.11 -9.69 26.89
CA LEU A 162 5.47 -9.39 25.62
C LEU A 162 6.42 -9.63 24.44
N LEU A 163 7.68 -9.20 24.54
CA LEU A 163 8.70 -9.41 23.50
C LEU A 163 9.05 -10.89 23.35
N LEU A 164 9.16 -11.62 24.46
CA LEU A 164 9.34 -13.08 24.43
C LEU A 164 8.16 -13.77 23.75
N ALA A 165 6.92 -13.41 24.11
CA ALA A 165 5.72 -13.94 23.51
C ALA A 165 5.62 -13.62 22.02
N ALA A 166 5.98 -12.39 21.61
CA ALA A 166 6.03 -11.98 20.21
C ALA A 166 7.05 -12.80 19.41
N LEU A 167 8.25 -13.05 19.96
CA LEU A 167 9.26 -13.89 19.32
C LEU A 167 8.77 -15.33 19.14
N VAL A 168 8.24 -15.94 20.20
CA VAL A 168 7.68 -17.30 20.14
C VAL A 168 6.52 -17.38 19.15
N GLY A 169 5.63 -16.38 19.16
CA GLY A 169 4.50 -16.28 18.23
C GLY A 169 4.94 -16.16 16.77
N ALA A 170 5.93 -15.31 16.49
CA ALA A 170 6.49 -15.16 15.14
C ALA A 170 7.15 -16.45 14.65
N ILE A 171 7.92 -17.15 15.50
CA ILE A 171 8.53 -18.44 15.17
C ILE A 171 7.46 -19.50 14.92
N ALA A 172 6.47 -19.61 15.81
CA ALA A 172 5.38 -20.57 15.68
C ALA A 172 4.59 -20.36 14.37
N LEU A 173 4.31 -19.10 14.00
CA LEU A 173 3.62 -18.75 12.75
C LEU A 173 4.48 -19.01 11.51
N SER A 174 5.79 -18.77 11.57
CA SER A 174 6.71 -18.99 10.46
C SER A 174 6.96 -20.47 10.17
N ARG A 175 6.72 -21.36 11.13
CA ARG A 175 6.85 -22.81 10.94
C ARG A 175 5.66 -23.33 10.15
N ARG A 176 5.87 -23.60 8.87
CA ARG A 176 4.91 -24.35 8.05
C ARG A 176 4.86 -25.79 8.56
N THR A 177 3.71 -26.24 9.03
CA THR A 177 3.45 -27.68 9.22
C THR A 177 3.23 -28.29 7.84
N PRO A 178 4.04 -29.28 7.41
CA PRO A 178 3.70 -30.11 6.26
C PRO A 178 2.49 -30.98 6.65
N SER A 179 1.30 -30.38 6.63
CA SER A 179 0.05 -31.12 6.89
C SER A 179 -0.42 -31.68 5.57
N GLU A 180 -0.28 -33.00 5.45
CA GLU A 180 -1.09 -33.86 4.59
C GLU A 180 -1.23 -33.39 3.13
N ALA A 181 -0.17 -33.59 2.34
CA ALA A 181 -0.41 -34.00 0.96
C ALA A 181 -1.17 -35.34 1.04
N ALA A 182 -2.50 -35.26 1.14
CA ALA A 182 -3.39 -36.39 1.03
C ALA A 182 -2.92 -37.25 -0.14
N PRO A 183 -2.83 -38.58 0.00
CA PRO A 183 -2.50 -39.44 -1.13
C PRO A 183 -3.59 -39.28 -2.21
N ARG A 184 -3.40 -38.32 -3.12
CA ARG A 184 -4.06 -38.25 -4.43
C ARG A 184 -3.44 -39.33 -5.29
N GLY A 185 -3.70 -40.56 -4.85
CA GLY A 185 -3.34 -41.81 -5.46
C GLY A 185 -4.46 -42.81 -5.21
N ALA A 186 -5.71 -42.36 -5.17
CA ALA A 186 -6.84 -43.23 -5.49
C ALA A 186 -6.78 -43.45 -7.01
N LEU A 187 -5.94 -44.39 -7.42
CA LEU A 187 -5.96 -44.98 -8.76
C LEU A 187 -7.37 -45.58 -8.98
N PRO A 188 -8.02 -45.36 -10.12
CA PRO A 188 -9.18 -46.16 -10.49
C PRO A 188 -8.75 -47.62 -10.63
N GLY A 189 -9.25 -48.49 -9.77
CA GLY A 189 -9.06 -49.94 -9.92
C GLY A 189 -9.82 -50.45 -11.15
N PRO A 190 -9.28 -51.41 -11.92
CA PRO A 190 -10.03 -52.08 -12.98
C PRO A 190 -11.08 -53.00 -12.34
N ASN A 191 -12.35 -52.78 -12.68
CA ASN A 191 -13.48 -53.60 -12.24
C ASN A 191 -13.39 -55.03 -12.83
N PRO A 192 -13.27 -56.10 -12.03
CA PRO A 192 -13.34 -57.46 -12.50
C PRO A 192 -14.73 -58.07 -12.20
N ALA A 193 -15.41 -58.49 -13.27
CA ALA A 193 -16.46 -59.52 -13.31
C ALA A 193 -17.83 -59.20 -12.67
N ALA A 194 -18.84 -59.08 -13.54
CA ALA A 194 -20.21 -59.52 -13.24
C ALA A 194 -20.42 -60.92 -13.87
N PRO A 195 -20.75 -61.97 -13.09
CA PRO A 195 -21.13 -63.28 -13.64
C PRO A 195 -22.62 -63.31 -13.98
N GLY A 196 -22.97 -63.96 -15.09
CA GLY A 196 -24.31 -63.98 -15.67
C GLY A 196 -25.34 -64.87 -14.97
N SER A 197 -26.59 -64.71 -15.40
CA SER A 197 -27.70 -65.62 -15.14
C SER A 197 -28.49 -65.89 -16.44
N HIS A 198 -28.64 -67.18 -16.72
CA HIS A 198 -29.39 -67.87 -17.78
C HIS A 198 -30.82 -67.28 -18.02
N SER A 199 -31.51 -67.36 -19.16
CA SER A 199 -31.78 -68.50 -20.04
C SER A 199 -32.73 -68.11 -21.20
N SER A 200 -32.73 -68.93 -22.27
CA SER A 200 -33.85 -69.30 -23.15
C SER A 200 -34.05 -68.65 -24.56
N THR A 201 -33.86 -69.53 -25.55
CA THR A 201 -34.63 -69.79 -26.79
C THR A 201 -34.41 -69.01 -28.12
N THR A 202 -33.94 -69.79 -29.10
CA THR A 202 -33.87 -69.73 -30.59
C THR A 202 -35.24 -69.52 -31.28
N PRO A 203 -35.40 -69.42 -32.65
CA PRO A 203 -34.43 -69.33 -33.77
C PRO A 203 -34.74 -68.40 -34.99
N SER A 204 -33.69 -67.97 -35.72
CA SER A 204 -33.55 -67.87 -37.20
C SER A 204 -34.46 -66.90 -38.03
N PRO A 205 -34.32 -66.74 -39.38
CA PRO A 205 -33.50 -65.69 -40.03
C PRO A 205 -34.24 -64.88 -41.15
N ALA A 206 -33.72 -63.72 -41.61
CA ALA A 206 -34.06 -63.16 -42.93
C ALA A 206 -33.08 -62.07 -43.43
N THR A 207 -32.91 -62.08 -44.75
CA THR A 207 -31.91 -61.46 -45.65
C THR A 207 -32.29 -60.00 -46.09
N PRO A 208 -31.65 -59.32 -47.07
CA PRO A 208 -31.33 -57.89 -46.99
C PRO A 208 -32.04 -57.01 -48.06
N SER A 209 -31.61 -55.73 -48.17
CA SER A 209 -31.69 -54.85 -49.37
C SER A 209 -32.87 -53.83 -49.43
N PRO A 210 -32.89 -52.83 -50.37
CA PRO A 210 -32.63 -51.42 -50.07
C PRO A 210 -33.68 -50.42 -50.66
N ALA A 211 -33.38 -49.12 -50.60
CA ALA A 211 -33.73 -48.08 -51.60
C ALA A 211 -35.06 -47.27 -51.50
N THR A 212 -34.90 -45.96 -51.20
CA THR A 212 -35.46 -44.75 -51.90
C THR A 212 -36.94 -44.30 -51.65
N PRO A 213 -37.43 -43.15 -52.20
CA PRO A 213 -37.71 -41.89 -51.48
C PRO A 213 -39.17 -41.39 -51.59
N SER A 214 -39.54 -40.27 -50.94
CA SER A 214 -40.69 -39.44 -51.35
C SER A 214 -40.70 -38.02 -50.74
N SER A 215 -40.89 -37.06 -51.63
CA SER A 215 -41.14 -35.60 -51.53
C SER A 215 -42.65 -35.28 -51.27
N PRO A 216 -43.21 -34.04 -51.40
CA PRO A 216 -42.83 -32.64 -51.03
C PRO A 216 -43.96 -31.74 -50.41
N THR A 217 -43.59 -30.49 -49.99
CA THR A 217 -44.36 -29.17 -49.95
C THR A 217 -45.53 -28.90 -48.95
N PRO A 218 -46.00 -27.62 -48.72
CA PRO A 218 -45.39 -26.26 -48.82
C PRO A 218 -45.75 -25.26 -47.66
N SER A 219 -45.22 -24.03 -47.76
CA SER A 219 -45.75 -22.71 -47.28
C SER A 219 -45.35 -22.15 -45.90
N SER A 220 -44.54 -21.08 -45.88
CA SER A 220 -45.05 -19.69 -45.82
C SER A 220 -43.94 -18.62 -45.69
N LYS A 221 -44.00 -17.66 -46.63
CA LYS A 221 -43.63 -16.22 -46.62
C LYS A 221 -42.45 -15.68 -45.76
N MET A 222 -41.46 -15.17 -46.51
CA MET A 222 -40.49 -14.08 -46.25
C MET A 222 -41.18 -12.67 -46.12
N PRO A 223 -40.45 -11.53 -45.90
CA PRO A 223 -38.99 -11.35 -45.87
C PRO A 223 -38.40 -10.47 -44.74
N ALA A 224 -37.07 -10.52 -44.71
CA ALA A 224 -36.11 -9.75 -43.93
C ALA A 224 -35.94 -8.30 -44.39
N SER A 225 -35.51 -7.44 -43.46
CA SER A 225 -34.89 -6.14 -43.71
C SER A 225 -33.40 -6.20 -43.38
N GLN A 226 -32.57 -6.29 -44.41
CA GLN A 226 -31.15 -5.89 -44.38
C GLN A 226 -30.97 -4.79 -45.43
N THR A 227 -30.21 -3.76 -45.10
CA THR A 227 -29.79 -2.73 -46.04
C THR A 227 -28.28 -2.50 -45.87
N PRO A 228 -27.49 -2.78 -46.90
CA PRO A 228 -26.21 -2.13 -47.10
C PRO A 228 -26.21 -1.38 -48.45
N SER A 229 -25.65 -0.18 -48.49
CA SER A 229 -25.23 0.41 -49.78
C SER A 229 -24.02 1.32 -49.57
N GLN A 230 -22.93 0.96 -50.26
CA GLN A 230 -21.83 1.83 -50.66
C GLN A 230 -22.12 2.41 -52.05
N GLY A 231 -21.51 3.55 -52.39
CA GLY A 231 -21.08 3.81 -53.78
C GLY A 231 -21.14 5.25 -54.33
N THR A 232 -19.96 5.90 -54.36
CA THR A 232 -19.35 6.68 -55.48
C THR A 232 -19.85 8.08 -55.95
N ALA A 233 -19.04 9.12 -55.64
CA ALA A 233 -18.32 10.13 -56.49
C ALA A 233 -19.07 11.01 -57.55
N PRO A 234 -18.45 12.07 -58.17
CA PRO A 234 -17.33 12.98 -57.83
C PRO A 234 -17.64 14.50 -58.03
N SER A 235 -16.80 15.43 -57.54
CA SER A 235 -16.53 16.73 -58.22
C SER A 235 -15.25 17.40 -57.71
N ASP A 236 -14.57 18.04 -58.65
CA ASP A 236 -13.22 18.60 -58.62
C ASP A 236 -13.26 20.15 -58.43
N VAL A 237 -12.07 20.77 -58.34
CA VAL A 237 -11.75 22.21 -58.48
C VAL A 237 -11.69 23.06 -57.19
N ALA A 238 -10.46 23.32 -56.68
CA ALA A 238 -9.75 24.60 -56.86
C ALA A 238 -8.45 24.70 -56.03
N ARG A 239 -7.43 25.28 -56.66
CA ARG A 239 -6.03 25.49 -56.23
C ARG A 239 -5.85 26.56 -55.14
N SER A 240 -4.81 26.39 -54.31
CA SER A 240 -3.67 27.32 -54.13
C SER A 240 -2.71 26.75 -53.07
N SER A 241 -1.48 26.36 -53.43
CA SER A 241 -0.22 27.11 -53.22
C SER A 241 0.07 27.34 -51.72
N THR A 242 1.16 26.91 -51.08
CA THR A 242 2.57 26.90 -51.50
C THR A 242 3.42 26.20 -50.42
N ALA A 243 4.51 25.54 -50.81
CA ALA A 243 5.65 25.13 -49.97
C ALA A 243 6.95 25.46 -50.74
N PRO A 244 8.17 25.21 -50.21
CA PRO A 244 8.90 25.75 -49.05
C PRO A 244 10.18 26.50 -49.55
N PRO A 245 11.29 26.74 -48.79
CA PRO A 245 12.28 25.70 -48.46
C PRO A 245 13.12 25.92 -47.17
N ALA A 246 14.12 25.05 -46.98
CA ALA A 246 14.84 24.70 -45.75
C ALA A 246 16.21 25.40 -45.51
N ALA A 247 16.62 25.43 -44.22
CA ALA A 247 17.99 25.35 -43.63
C ALA A 247 19.03 26.48 -43.97
N PRO A 248 20.06 26.82 -43.13
CA PRO A 248 21.09 25.89 -42.63
C PRO A 248 21.68 26.17 -41.22
N ARG A 249 22.62 25.28 -40.85
CA ARG A 249 23.46 25.18 -39.65
C ARG A 249 24.22 26.46 -39.28
N GLU A 250 24.46 26.66 -37.98
CA GLU A 250 25.62 27.41 -37.48
C GLU A 250 26.14 26.74 -36.20
N GLY A 251 27.44 26.47 -36.18
CA GLY A 251 28.20 26.10 -34.98
C GLY A 251 29.24 27.18 -34.69
N GLY A 252 29.71 27.25 -33.44
CA GLY A 252 30.94 27.98 -33.13
C GLY A 252 31.03 28.52 -31.70
N ARG A 253 31.63 27.74 -30.80
CA ARG A 253 32.83 28.02 -29.98
C ARG A 253 32.78 27.28 -28.64
#